data_AF-A0A562MQK5-F1
#
_entry.id   AF-A0A562MQK5-F1
#
_cell.length_a   1.000
_cell.length_b   1.000
_cell.length_c   1.000
_cell.angle_alpha   90.00
_cell.angle_beta   90.00
_cell.angle_gamma   90.00
#
_symmetry.space_group_name_H-M   'P 1'
#
loop_
_entity.id
_entity.type
_entity.pdbx_description
1 polymer ?
#
loop_
_entity_poly.entity_id
_entity_poly.type
_entity_poly.pdbx_seq_one_letter_code
_entity_poly.pdbx_strand_id
1 'polypeptide(L)' 'MALNKQELKSGIVSIVRDMQKRDADSVEEFAERLAGAIDTYVKGAKITYTSGLVAPNGAVTGTFNGKLE' A
#
# COMPACT_ATOMS: atom_id res chain seq x y z
N MET A 1 7.96 -5.51 9.19
CA MET A 1 6.86 -6.47 9.07
C MET A 1 6.62 -6.64 7.59
N ALA A 2 6.55 -7.89 7.12
CA ALA A 2 6.21 -8.14 5.74
C ALA A 2 4.82 -7.59 5.44
N LEU A 3 4.59 -7.17 4.21
CA LEU A 3 3.29 -6.69 3.76
C LEU A 3 2.16 -7.68 4.12
N ASN A 4 1.14 -7.22 4.86
CA ASN A 4 0.06 -8.05 5.36
C ASN A 4 -1.03 -8.27 4.29
N LYS A 5 -0.82 -9.24 3.40
CA LYS A 5 -1.77 -9.58 2.33
C LYS A 5 -3.15 -9.99 2.85
N GLN A 6 -3.22 -10.57 4.04
CA GLN A 6 -4.47 -11.02 4.64
C GLN A 6 -5.34 -9.84 5.07
N GLU A 7 -4.71 -8.79 5.60
CA GLU A 7 -5.38 -7.54 5.97
C GLU A 7 -5.91 -6.80 4.75
N LEU A 8 -5.12 -6.69 3.67
CA LEU A 8 -5.60 -6.12 2.41
C LEU A 8 -6.83 -6.88 1.87
N LYS A 9 -6.76 -8.22 1.84
CA LYS A 9 -7.90 -9.06 1.42
C LYS A 9 -9.14 -8.79 2.29
N SER A 10 -8.96 -8.72 3.61
CA SER A 10 -10.06 -8.44 4.54
C SER A 10 -10.69 -7.06 4.31
N GLY A 11 -9.86 -6.05 4.01
CA GLY A 11 -10.32 -4.71 3.62
C GLY A 11 -11.16 -4.72 2.35
N ILE A 12 -10.67 -5.38 1.29
CA ILE A 12 -11.39 -5.50 0.01
C ILE A 12 -12.75 -6.20 0.19
N VAL A 13 -12.79 -7.30 0.95
CA VAL A 13 -14.05 -8.01 1.24
C VAL A 13 -15.03 -7.11 1.99
N SER A 14 -14.53 -6.27 2.90
CA SER A 14 -15.37 -5.33 3.64
C SER A 14 -15.96 -4.25 2.75
N ILE A 15 -15.19 -3.74 1.78
CA ILE A 15 -15.67 -2.79 0.76
C ILE A 15 -16.81 -3.42 -0.06
N VAL A 16 -16.62 -4.64 -0.57
CA VAL A 16 -17.65 -5.33 -1.37
C VAL A 16 -18.93 -5.57 -0.56
N ARG A 17 -18.81 -6.02 0.69
CA ARG A 17 -19.98 -6.24 1.56
C ARG A 17 -20.73 -4.95 1.88
N ASP A 18 -20.01 -3.85 2.05
CA ASP A 18 -20.61 -2.54 2.29
C ASP A 18 -21.38 -2.04 1.07
N MET A 19 -20.79 -2.17 -0.13
CA MET A 19 -21.46 -1.80 -1.38
C MET A 19 -22.72 -2.63 -1.65
N GLN A 20 -22.66 -3.95 -1.42
CA GLN A 20 -23.82 -4.84 -1.53
C GLN A 20 -24.96 -4.46 -0.58
N LYS A 21 -24.64 -3.99 0.63
CA LYS A 21 -25.67 -3.54 1.60
C LYS A 21 -26.30 -2.21 1.21
N ARG A 22 -25.55 -1.36 0.50
CA ARG A 22 -25.97 -0.01 0.12
C ARG A 22 -26.71 0.02 -1.22
N ASP A 23 -26.84 -1.14 -1.90
CA ASP A 23 -27.36 -1.26 -3.26
C ASP A 23 -26.74 -0.21 -4.21
N ALA A 24 -25.46 0.07 -3.97
CA ALA A 24 -24.73 1.14 -4.60
C ALA A 24 -23.83 0.57 -5.70
N ASP A 25 -24.36 0.51 -6.91
CA ASP A 25 -23.61 0.08 -8.10
C ASP A 25 -22.77 1.24 -8.68
N SER A 26 -21.99 1.93 -7.84
CA SER A 26 -21.02 2.92 -8.31
C SER A 26 -19.64 2.28 -8.47
N VAL A 27 -19.27 2.02 -9.72
CA VAL A 27 -17.95 1.51 -10.09
C VAL A 27 -16.84 2.49 -9.66
N GLU A 28 -17.11 3.79 -9.72
CA GLU A 28 -16.20 4.85 -9.30
C GLU A 28 -15.93 4.81 -7.78
N GLU A 29 -16.96 4.66 -6.95
CA GLU A 29 -16.78 4.53 -5.50
C GLU A 29 -15.97 3.27 -5.15
N PHE A 30 -16.26 2.15 -5.82
CA PHE A 30 -15.49 0.92 -5.66
C PHE A 30 -14.02 1.12 -6.00
N ALA A 31 -13.74 1.75 -7.15
CA ALA A 31 -12.39 1.98 -7.63
C ALA A 31 -11.59 2.88 -6.67
N GLU A 32 -12.19 3.97 -6.19
CA GLU A 32 -11.57 4.89 -5.23
C GLU A 32 -11.20 4.17 -3.93
N ARG A 33 -12.14 3.40 -3.37
CA ARG A 33 -11.93 2.66 -2.12
C ARG A 33 -10.90 1.54 -2.26
N LEU A 34 -10.89 0.86 -3.40
CA LEU A 34 -9.89 -0.15 -3.72
C LEU A 34 -8.49 0.48 -3.85
N ALA A 35 -8.38 1.60 -4.56
CA ALA A 35 -7.13 2.34 -4.71
C ALA A 35 -6.58 2.77 -3.34
N GLY A 36 -7.41 3.29 -2.45
CA GLY A 36 -7.00 3.66 -1.08
C GLY A 36 -6.52 2.47 -0.24
N ALA A 37 -7.18 1.32 -0.35
CA ALA A 37 -6.74 0.09 0.34
C ALA A 37 -5.37 -0.38 -0.16
N ILE A 38 -5.12 -0.30 -1.48
CA ILE A 38 -3.83 -0.64 -2.08
C ILE A 38 -2.76 0.37 -1.69
N ASP A 39 -3.03 1.68 -1.71
CA ASP A 39 -2.10 2.73 -1.31
C ASP A 39 -1.64 2.54 0.15
N THR A 40 -2.58 2.27 1.06
CA THR A 40 -2.28 1.98 2.46
C THR A 40 -1.40 0.74 2.60
N TYR A 41 -1.73 -0.33 1.87
CA TYR A 41 -0.95 -1.56 1.86
C TYR A 41 0.48 -1.31 1.37
N VAL A 42 0.66 -0.62 0.24
CA VAL A 42 1.99 -0.32 -0.31
C VAL A 42 2.81 0.58 0.61
N LYS A 43 2.20 1.57 1.27
CA LYS A 43 2.87 2.42 2.26
C LYS A 43 3.27 1.66 3.53
N GLY A 44 2.60 0.56 3.84
CA GLY A 44 2.99 -0.36 4.90
C GLY A 44 4.22 -1.20 4.58
N ALA A 45 4.73 -1.16 3.34
CA ALA A 45 5.91 -1.91 2.95
C ALA A 45 7.13 -1.47 3.78
N LYS A 46 7.76 -2.42 4.46
CA LYS A 46 9.05 -2.17 5.08
C LYS A 46 10.13 -2.29 4.02
N ILE A 47 10.91 -1.23 3.90
CA ILE A 47 12.11 -1.21 3.09
C ILE A 47 13.29 -1.68 3.95
N THR A 48 13.99 -2.71 3.49
CA THR A 48 15.28 -3.11 4.07
C THR A 48 16.42 -2.52 3.24
N TYR A 49 17.21 -1.66 3.86
CA TYR A 49 18.43 -1.11 3.26
C TYR A 49 19.56 -2.13 3.37
N THR A 50 20.09 -2.57 2.22
CA THR A 50 21.23 -3.51 2.17
C THR A 50 22.57 -2.81 2.38
N SER A 51 22.63 -1.50 2.17
CA SER A 51 23.77 -0.63 2.47
C SER A 51 23.27 0.68 3.09
N GLY A 52 24.11 1.35 3.88
CA GLY A 52 23.77 2.67 4.45
C GLY A 52 23.46 3.71 3.36
N LEU A 53 22.61 4.68 3.70
CA LEU A 53 22.42 5.90 2.91
C LEU A 53 23.63 6.81 3.16
N VAL A 54 24.49 7.01 2.17
CA VAL A 54 25.71 7.84 2.31
C VAL A 54 25.55 9.10 1.47
N ALA A 55 25.59 10.27 2.11
CA ALA A 55 25.72 11.56 1.45
C ALA A 55 26.99 12.25 1.97
N PRO A 56 27.95 12.63 1.10
CA PRO A 56 29.16 13.33 1.53
C PRO A 56 28.90 14.76 2.04
N ASN A 57 27.84 15.41 1.56
CA ASN A 57 27.28 16.68 2.06
C ASN A 57 25.92 16.93 1.39
N GLY A 58 24.89 17.26 2.18
CA GLY A 58 23.54 17.57 1.67
C GLY A 58 22.56 16.39 1.69
N ALA A 59 21.41 16.58 1.02
CA ALA A 59 20.37 15.56 0.96
C ALA A 59 20.87 14.30 0.25
N VAL A 60 20.52 13.12 0.76
CA VAL A 60 20.85 11.85 0.10
C VAL A 60 20.09 11.76 -1.22
N THR A 61 20.81 11.89 -2.32
CA THR A 61 20.28 11.69 -3.68
C THR A 61 20.92 10.43 -4.26
N GLY A 62 20.09 9.50 -4.77
CA GLY A 62 20.59 8.25 -5.33
C GLY A 62 19.47 7.28 -5.69
N THR A 63 19.79 6.28 -6.52
CA THR A 63 18.87 5.20 -6.87
C THR A 63 18.70 4.26 -5.68
N PHE A 64 17.46 4.05 -5.26
CA PHE A 64 17.13 3.09 -4.22
C PHE A 64 17.42 1.65 -4.69
N ASN A 65 18.35 0.97 -4.01
CA ASN A 65 18.73 -0.43 -4.27
C ASN A 65 18.31 -1.35 -3.11
N GLY A 66 17.15 -1.13 -2.49
CA GLY A 66 16.65 -2.01 -1.43
C GLY A 66 15.68 -3.08 -1.95
N LYS A 67 15.37 -4.05 -1.09
CA LYS A 67 14.37 -5.10 -1.35
C LYS A 67 13.11 -4.79 -0.55
N LEU A 68 11.95 -5.07 -1.16
CA LEU A 68 10.67 -5.12 -0.45
C LEU A 68 10.61 -6.45 0.33
N GLU A 69 10.17 -6.39 1.60
CA GLU A 69 9.93 -7.55 2.45
C GLU A 69 8.43 -7.79 2.72
#